data_AF-A0A099PA96-F1
#
_entry.id   AF-A0A099PA96-F1
#
_cell.length_a   1.000
_cell.length_b   1.000
_cell.length_c   1.000
_cell.angle_alpha   90.00
_cell.angle_beta   90.00
_cell.angle_gamma   90.00
#
_symmetry.space_group_name_H-M   'P 1'
#
loop_
_entity.id
_entity.type
_entity.pdbx_description
1 polymer ?
#
loop_
_entity_poly.entity_id
_entity_poly.type
_entity_poly.pdbx_seq_one_letter_code
_entity_poly.pdbx_strand_id
1 'polypeptide(L)' 'ERFFGSLKHDWLLKIPQPTRAHMRNDVAAYMHYYNLERLHTANGDRSPVDYENELRKVSGFS' A
#
# COMPACT_ATOMS: atom_id res chain seq x y z
N GLU A 1 -10.37 -3.44 2.54
CA GLU A 1 -9.30 -2.86 3.37
C GLU A 1 -9.10 -1.38 3.03
N ARG A 2 -8.61 -0.53 3.96
CA ARG A 2 -8.34 0.89 3.71
C ARG A 2 -6.89 1.24 4.08
N PHE A 3 -6.18 1.95 3.20
CA PHE A 3 -4.76 2.31 3.37
C PHE A 3 -4.39 2.82 4.77
N PHE A 4 -4.99 3.93 5.21
CA PHE A 4 -4.66 4.52 6.52
C PHE A 4 -5.08 3.66 7.71
N GLY A 5 -6.05 2.77 7.53
CA GLY A 5 -6.43 1.80 8.55
C GLY A 5 -5.29 0.80 8.75
N SER A 6 -4.87 0.15 7.68
CA SER A 6 -3.81 -0.86 7.69
C SER A 6 -2.46 -0.30 8.08
N LEU A 7 -2.10 0.92 7.64
CA LEU A 7 -0.86 1.59 8.03
C LEU A 7 -0.75 1.70 9.56
N LYS A 8 -1.82 2.11 10.23
CA LYS A 8 -1.82 2.30 11.69
C LYS A 8 -1.79 0.98 12.45
N HIS A 9 -2.63 0.02 12.06
CA HIS A 9 -2.82 -1.22 12.82
C HIS A 9 -1.73 -2.27 12.53
N ASP A 10 -1.23 -2.32 11.30
CA ASP A 10 -0.34 -3.40 10.87
C ASP A 10 1.13 -3.05 10.93
N TRP A 11 1.48 -1.75 10.92
CA TRP A 11 2.85 -1.31 10.68
C TRP A 11 3.32 -0.22 11.65
N LEU A 12 2.78 1.00 11.52
CA LEU A 12 3.33 2.20 12.14
C LEU A 12 3.42 2.12 13.67
N LEU A 13 2.45 1.47 14.31
CA LEU A 13 2.38 1.35 15.77
C LEU A 13 3.11 0.12 16.32
N LYS A 14 3.67 -0.75 15.47
CA LYS A 14 4.37 -1.97 15.91
C LYS A 14 5.85 -1.76 16.19
N ILE A 15 6.43 -0.66 15.72
CA ILE A 15 7.85 -0.35 15.91
C ILE A 15 8.04 1.05 16.52
N PRO A 16 9.04 1.24 17.40
CA PRO A 16 9.38 2.57 17.91
C PRO A 16 9.81 3.52 16.78
N GLN A 17 9.30 4.75 16.81
CA GLN A 17 9.61 5.81 15.83
C GLN A 17 10.43 6.92 16.50
N PRO A 18 11.74 6.74 16.72
CA PRO A 18 12.54 7.62 17.58
C PRO A 18 12.74 9.02 17.00
N THR A 19 12.59 9.18 15.68
CA THR A 19 12.75 10.47 15.00
C THR A 19 11.72 10.65 13.90
N ARG A 20 11.41 11.90 13.57
CA ARG A 20 10.56 12.24 12.43
C ARG A 20 11.13 11.72 11.11
N ALA A 21 12.46 11.72 10.96
CA ALA A 21 13.12 11.21 9.76
C ALA A 21 12.92 9.69 9.61
N HIS A 22 13.06 8.94 10.72
CA HIS A 22 12.78 7.51 10.74
C HIS A 22 11.33 7.24 10.35
N MET A 23 10.37 7.92 11.00
CA MET A 23 8.95 7.76 10.70
C MET A 23 8.60 8.05 9.24
N ARG A 24 9.23 9.07 8.63
CA ARG A 24 9.03 9.36 7.20
C ARG A 24 9.51 8.21 6.32
N ASN A 25 10.69 7.67 6.61
CA ASN A 25 11.26 6.57 5.83
C ASN A 25 10.44 5.28 6.00
N ASP A 26 9.97 5.02 7.21
CA ASP A 26 9.15 3.85 7.52
C ASP A 26 7.77 3.91 6.83
N VAL A 27 7.11 5.08 6.85
CA VAL A 27 5.87 5.29 6.09
C VAL A 27 6.11 5.15 4.58
N ALA A 28 7.24 5.64 4.06
CA ALA A 28 7.58 5.50 2.63
C ALA A 28 7.79 4.02 2.25
N ALA A 29 8.47 3.24 3.10
CA ALA A 29 8.62 1.81 2.91
C ALA A 29 7.26 1.09 2.90
N TYR A 30 6.37 1.45 3.85
CA TYR A 30 5.02 0.91 3.86
C TYR A 30 4.21 1.28 2.61
N MET A 31 4.31 2.52 2.13
CA MET A 31 3.62 2.93 0.89
C MET A 31 4.08 2.12 -0.32
N HIS A 32 5.38 1.85 -0.43
CA HIS A 32 5.93 1.01 -1.49
C HIS A 32 5.37 -0.41 -1.41
N TYR A 33 5.47 -1.04 -0.24
CA TYR A 33 4.93 -2.38 0.01
C TYR A 33 3.42 -2.45 -0.25
N TYR A 34 2.64 -1.50 0.27
CA TYR A 34 1.18 -1.49 0.10
C TYR A 34 0.78 -1.42 -1.37
N ASN A 35 1.40 -0.53 -2.15
CA ASN A 35 0.99 -0.29 -3.53
C ASN A 35 1.49 -1.36 -4.50
N LEU A 36 2.67 -1.95 -4.25
CA LEU A 36 3.34 -2.84 -5.21
C LEU A 36 3.26 -4.32 -4.84
N GLU A 37 3.13 -4.66 -3.55
CA GLU A 37 3.32 -6.04 -3.08
C GLU A 37 2.13 -6.58 -2.28
N ARG A 38 1.43 -5.72 -1.52
CA ARG A 38 0.33 -6.17 -0.64
C ARG A 38 -0.85 -6.69 -1.45
N LEU A 39 -1.20 -7.95 -1.23
CA LEU A 39 -2.37 -8.55 -1.86
C LEU A 39 -3.65 -8.14 -1.14
N HIS A 40 -4.66 -7.76 -1.92
CA HIS A 40 -5.99 -7.45 -1.40
C HIS A 40 -7.03 -8.43 -1.93
N THR A 41 -7.77 -9.08 -1.03
CA THR A 41 -8.88 -9.98 -1.40
C THR A 41 -9.93 -9.29 -2.26
N ALA A 42 -10.20 -8.00 -1.99
CA ALA A 42 -11.11 -7.18 -2.79
C ALA A 42 -10.63 -6.96 -4.25
N ASN A 43 -9.31 -7.06 -4.49
CA ASN A 43 -8.71 -6.91 -5.82
C ASN A 43 -8.47 -8.28 -6.51
N GLY A 44 -8.98 -9.38 -5.92
CA GLY A 44 -8.71 -10.74 -6.39
C GLY A 44 -7.30 -11.21 -6.04
N ASP A 45 -6.84 -10.93 -4.82
CA ASP A 45 -5.52 -11.30 -4.30
C ASP A 45 -4.36 -10.75 -5.15
N ARG A 46 -4.51 -9.48 -5.58
CA ARG A 46 -3.51 -8.72 -6.32
C ARG A 46 -3.12 -7.45 -5.58
N SER A 47 -1.95 -6.93 -5.95
CA SER A 47 -1.52 -5.61 -5.52
C SER A 47 -2.43 -4.50 -6.08
N PRO A 48 -2.50 -3.32 -5.44
CA PRO A 48 -3.20 -2.17 -5.98
C PRO A 48 -2.74 -1.80 -7.39
N VAL A 49 -1.43 -1.77 -7.64
CA VAL A 49 -0.87 -1.39 -8.95
C VAL A 49 -1.26 -2.40 -10.05
N ASP A 50 -1.24 -3.70 -9.75
CA ASP A 50 -1.60 -4.74 -10.73
C ASP A 50 -3.09 -4.66 -11.07
N TYR A 51 -3.94 -4.47 -10.06
CA TYR A 51 -5.37 -4.30 -10.24
C TYR A 51 -5.68 -3.07 -11.10
N GLU A 52 -5.06 -1.92 -10.83
CA GLU A 52 -5.24 -0.71 -11.63
C GLU A 52 -4.74 -0.89 -13.07
N ASN A 53 -3.57 -1.51 -13.26
CA ASN A 53 -3.01 -1.74 -14.58
C ASN A 53 -3.87 -2.66 -15.45
N GLU A 54 -4.53 -3.64 -14.86
CA GLU A 54 -5.51 -4.46 -15.57
C GLU A 54 -6.78 -3.69 -15.94
N LEU A 55 -7.29 -2.85 -15.02
CA LEU A 55 -8.44 -1.99 -15.32
C LEU A 55 -8.13 -0.99 -16.43
N ARG A 56 -6.90 -0.47 -16.49
CA ARG A 56 -6.46 0.40 -17.59
C ARG A 56 -6.49 -0.28 -18.96
N LYS A 57 -6.26 -1.59 -19.03
CA LYS A 57 -6.35 -2.35 -20.30
C LYS A 57 -7.77 -2.49 -20.80
N VAL A 58 -8.77 -2.46 -19.91
CA VAL A 58 -10.20 -2.59 -20.29
C VAL A 58 -10.87 -1.23 -20.51
N SER A 59 -10.35 -0.16 -19.91
CA SER A 59 -10.76 1.21 -20.24
C SER A 59 -9.99 1.66 -21.47
N GLY A 60 -10.60 1.58 -22.66
CA GLY A 60 -10.01 1.94 -23.96
C GLY A 60 -9.62 3.41 -24.16
N PHE A 61 -9.16 4.11 -23.13
CA PHE A 61 -8.56 5.43 -23.25
C PHE A 61 -7.10 5.28 -23.69
N SER A 62 -6.91 5.47 -25.00
CA SER A 62 -5.61 5.71 -25.64
C SER A 62 -5.17 7.16 -25.44
#